data_AF-A0A973V1L1-F1
#
_entry.id   AF-A0A973V1L1-F1
#
_cell.length_a   1.000
_cell.length_b   1.000
_cell.length_c   1.000
_cell.angle_alpha   90.00
_cell.angle_beta   90.00
_cell.angle_gamma   90.00
#
_symmetry.space_group_name_H-M   'P 1'
#
loop_
_entity.id
_entity.type
_entity.pdbx_description
1 polymer ?
#
loop_
_entity_poly.entity_id
_entity_poly.type
_entity_poly.pdbx_seq_one_letter_code
_entity_poly.pdbx_strand_id
1 'polypeptide(L)'
;PPHRPPPVSLRGHGLVLCPSVFCWPGVTVGKRPVAAGSLRYPARGVAALWESPEPASDALVALVGRTRAMMLTELAQPATTTDLATRLAVTSGAISQHLGVLRAAGLVTTSRDGRVTLHLRTERAEALLA
;
A
#
# COMPACT_ATOMS: atom_id res chain seq x y z
N PRO A 1 -27.10 6.42 10.00
CA PRO A 1 -26.98 5.14 10.76
C PRO A 1 -26.23 4.07 9.94
N PRO A 2 -25.16 3.45 10.47
CA PRO A 2 -24.52 2.34 9.76
C PRO A 2 -25.53 1.18 9.65
N HIS A 3 -25.79 0.73 8.43
CA HIS A 3 -26.64 -0.43 8.20
C HIS A 3 -26.00 -1.64 8.90
N ARG A 4 -26.64 -2.18 9.93
CA ARG A 4 -26.23 -3.46 10.50
C ARG A 4 -26.83 -4.55 9.60
N PRO A 5 -26.04 -5.31 8.83
CA PRO A 5 -26.61 -6.37 8.02
C PRO A 5 -27.27 -7.40 8.96
N PRO A 6 -28.44 -7.96 8.56
CA PRO A 6 -29.11 -8.98 9.36
C PRO A 6 -28.21 -10.21 9.51
N PRO A 7 -28.27 -10.91 10.65
CA PRO A 7 -27.47 -12.12 10.86
C PRO A 7 -27.78 -13.17 9.78
N VAL A 8 -26.74 -13.69 9.14
CA VAL A 8 -26.85 -14.75 8.12
C VAL A 8 -26.43 -16.07 8.76
N SER A 9 -27.36 -17.02 8.84
CA SER A 9 -27.06 -18.38 9.31
C SER A 9 -26.38 -19.18 8.20
N LEU A 10 -25.18 -19.70 8.49
CA LEU A 10 -24.42 -20.55 7.58
C LEU A 10 -24.92 -22.01 7.57
N ARG A 11 -25.90 -22.39 8.40
CA ARG A 11 -26.48 -23.76 8.45
C ARG A 11 -25.44 -24.89 8.48
N GLY A 12 -24.29 -24.69 9.13
CA GLY A 12 -23.19 -25.68 9.17
C GLY A 12 -22.27 -25.70 7.94
N HIS A 13 -22.47 -24.81 6.97
CA HIS A 13 -21.65 -24.66 5.77
C HIS A 13 -20.46 -23.72 6.03
N GLY A 14 -19.33 -23.95 5.36
CA GLY A 14 -18.11 -23.13 5.53
C GLY A 14 -18.29 -21.66 5.12
N LEU A 15 -17.32 -20.81 5.45
CA LEU A 15 -17.28 -19.39 5.06
C LEU A 15 -16.08 -19.14 4.14
N VAL A 16 -16.34 -18.57 2.96
CA VAL A 16 -15.31 -18.10 2.02
C VAL A 16 -15.15 -16.60 2.17
N LEU A 17 -13.92 -16.17 2.47
CA LEU A 17 -13.54 -14.76 2.51
C LEU A 17 -13.02 -14.35 1.14
N CYS A 18 -13.71 -13.43 0.47
CA CYS A 18 -13.32 -12.90 -0.84
C CYS A 18 -12.91 -11.43 -0.73
N PRO A 19 -11.61 -11.10 -0.70
CA PRO A 19 -11.17 -9.71 -0.88
C PRO A 19 -11.60 -9.22 -2.27
N SER A 20 -12.16 -8.02 -2.36
CA SER A 20 -12.53 -7.41 -3.65
C SER A 20 -12.28 -5.91 -3.66
N VAL A 21 -11.85 -5.41 -4.81
CA VAL A 21 -11.64 -3.98 -5.07
C VAL A 21 -12.93 -3.27 -5.51
N PHE A 22 -13.96 -4.03 -5.91
CA PHE A 22 -15.23 -3.50 -6.44
C PHE A 22 -16.35 -3.38 -5.40
N CYS A 23 -16.15 -3.87 -4.17
CA CYS A 23 -17.16 -3.77 -3.12
C CYS A 23 -17.03 -2.50 -2.27
N TRP A 24 -16.14 -1.58 -2.63
CA TRP A 24 -15.96 -0.33 -1.90
C TRP A 24 -17.25 0.51 -1.87
N PRO A 25 -17.66 1.11 -0.72
CA PRO A 25 -17.08 1.03 0.63
C PRO A 25 -17.73 -0.03 1.54
N GLY A 26 -18.54 -0.94 0.99
CA GLY A 26 -19.38 -1.88 1.73
C GLY A 26 -18.85 -3.31 1.82
N VAL A 27 -19.38 -4.05 2.80
CA VAL A 27 -19.20 -5.50 2.90
C VAL A 27 -20.45 -6.18 2.37
N THR A 28 -20.30 -7.12 1.44
CA THR A 28 -21.43 -7.85 0.85
C THR A 28 -21.40 -9.30 1.28
N VAL A 29 -22.48 -9.77 1.93
CA VAL A 29 -22.65 -11.16 2.35
C VAL A 29 -23.56 -11.89 1.37
N GLY A 30 -23.13 -13.04 0.87
CA GLY A 30 -23.97 -13.94 0.07
C GLY A 30 -25.12 -14.47 0.93
N LYS A 31 -26.35 -14.04 0.64
CA LYS A 31 -27.55 -14.34 1.45
C LYS A 31 -28.12 -15.75 1.28
N ARG A 32 -27.66 -16.52 0.28
CA ARG A 32 -28.12 -17.89 -0.04
C ARG A 32 -26.97 -18.76 -0.56
N PRO A 33 -26.10 -19.28 0.32
CA PRO A 33 -25.05 -20.18 -0.12
C PRO A 33 -25.64 -21.55 -0.47
N VAL A 34 -25.32 -22.05 -1.67
CA VAL A 34 -25.65 -23.43 -2.08
C VAL A 34 -24.63 -24.43 -1.48
N ALA A 35 -23.47 -23.96 -1.00
CA ALA A 35 -22.40 -24.79 -0.42
C ALA A 35 -21.56 -24.12 0.69
N ALA A 36 -21.13 -22.87 0.56
CA ALA A 36 -20.42 -22.11 1.61
C ALA A 36 -20.84 -20.65 1.56
N GLY A 37 -21.06 -20.00 2.71
CA GLY A 37 -21.34 -18.56 2.79
C GLY A 37 -20.16 -17.77 2.21
N SER A 38 -20.42 -16.65 1.53
CA SER A 38 -19.36 -15.78 1.02
C SER A 38 -19.42 -14.39 1.66
N LEU A 39 -18.27 -13.93 2.16
CA LEU A 39 -18.08 -12.57 2.67
C LEU A 39 -17.15 -11.84 1.71
N ARG A 40 -17.71 -10.91 0.92
CA ARG A 40 -16.92 -10.01 0.11
C ARG A 40 -16.61 -8.75 0.90
N TYR A 41 -15.33 -8.50 1.15
CA TYR A 41 -14.86 -7.36 1.94
C TYR A 41 -13.86 -6.54 1.12
N PRO A 42 -13.74 -5.23 1.40
CA PRO A 42 -12.81 -4.37 0.68
C PRO A 42 -11.38 -4.89 0.85
N ALA A 43 -10.69 -5.09 -0.27
CA ALA A 43 -9.26 -5.36 -0.24
C ALA A 43 -8.52 -4.16 0.38
N ARG A 44 -7.43 -4.43 1.12
CA ARG A 44 -6.57 -3.36 1.64
C ARG A 44 -5.85 -2.70 0.45
N GLY A 45 -5.80 -1.37 0.42
CA GLY A 45 -5.10 -0.60 -0.64
C GLY A 45 -5.96 -0.11 -1.81
N VAL A 46 -7.29 -0.33 -1.80
CA VAL A 46 -8.19 0.10 -2.89
C VAL A 46 -8.37 1.63 -2.95
N ALA A 47 -8.22 2.32 -1.82
CA ALA A 47 -8.29 3.79 -1.79
C ALA A 47 -7.18 4.43 -2.65
N ALA A 48 -5.98 3.87 -2.61
CA ALA A 48 -4.83 4.32 -3.40
C ALA A 48 -4.92 3.93 -4.90
N LEU A 49 -5.98 3.23 -5.33
CA LEU A 49 -6.15 2.82 -6.74
C LEU A 49 -6.61 3.98 -7.63
N TRP A 50 -7.21 5.02 -7.04
CA TRP A 50 -7.80 6.18 -7.75
C TRP A 50 -7.12 7.50 -7.39
N GLU A 51 -6.17 7.48 -6.46
CA GLU A 51 -5.38 8.64 -6.07
C GLU A 51 -4.11 8.69 -6.93
N SER A 52 -3.95 9.76 -7.69
CA SER A 52 -2.65 10.07 -8.28
C SER A 52 -1.72 10.51 -7.15
N PRO A 53 -0.51 9.95 -7.04
CA PRO A 53 0.44 10.42 -6.05
C PRO A 53 0.74 11.90 -6.31
N GLU A 54 0.53 12.73 -5.29
CA GLU A 54 0.90 14.15 -5.33
C GLU A 54 2.42 14.28 -5.51
N PRO A 55 2.90 15.18 -6.38
CA PRO A 55 4.32 15.38 -6.58
C PRO A 55 4.99 15.89 -5.31
N ALA A 56 6.28 15.56 -5.14
CA ALA A 56 7.08 16.07 -4.02
C ALA A 56 7.05 17.60 -3.96
N SER A 57 6.83 18.15 -2.77
CA SER A 57 6.87 19.60 -2.55
C SER A 57 8.26 20.18 -2.84
N ASP A 58 8.31 21.42 -3.31
CA ASP A 58 9.57 22.11 -3.60
C ASP A 58 10.48 22.22 -2.37
N ALA A 59 9.88 22.37 -1.18
CA ALA A 59 10.60 22.39 0.09
C ALA A 59 11.30 21.04 0.38
N LEU A 60 10.61 19.92 0.13
CA LEU A 60 11.20 18.60 0.27
C LEU A 60 12.32 18.38 -0.75
N VAL A 61 12.09 18.79 -2.01
CA VAL A 61 13.11 18.74 -3.07
C VAL A 61 14.35 19.56 -2.68
N ALA A 62 14.18 20.72 -2.05
CA ALA A 62 15.30 21.53 -1.57
C ALA A 62 16.06 20.84 -0.41
N LEU A 63 15.35 20.16 0.51
CA LEU A 63 15.94 19.53 1.68
C LEU A 63 16.71 18.24 1.35
N VAL A 64 16.08 17.34 0.58
CA VAL A 64 16.65 16.01 0.30
C VAL A 64 17.12 15.85 -1.14
N GLY A 65 16.91 16.84 -2.00
CA GLY A 65 17.22 16.73 -3.43
C GLY A 65 16.15 15.96 -4.19
N ARG A 66 16.05 16.26 -5.49
CA ARG A 66 14.97 15.76 -6.37
C ARG A 66 14.82 14.25 -6.36
N THR A 67 15.89 13.49 -6.56
CA THR A 67 15.82 12.02 -6.67
C THR A 67 15.30 11.36 -5.38
N ARG A 68 15.77 11.81 -4.21
CA ARG A 68 15.32 11.27 -2.92
C ARG A 68 13.87 11.68 -2.61
N ALA A 69 13.48 12.90 -2.96
CA ALA A 69 12.11 13.36 -2.83
C ALA A 69 11.14 12.55 -3.71
N MET A 70 11.53 12.25 -4.96
CA MET A 70 10.76 11.37 -5.85
C MET A 70 10.66 9.95 -5.30
N MET A 71 11.76 9.37 -4.78
CA MET A 71 11.72 8.05 -4.14
C MET A 71 10.79 8.01 -2.94
N LEU A 72 10.83 9.05 -2.08
CA LEU A 72 9.92 9.15 -0.95
C LEU A 72 8.47 9.23 -1.46
N THR A 73 8.19 10.01 -2.49
CA THR A 73 6.85 10.09 -3.09
C THR A 73 6.38 8.72 -3.61
N GLU A 74 7.21 8.00 -4.37
CA GLU A 74 6.91 6.65 -4.88
C GLU A 74 6.68 5.62 -3.77
N LEU A 75 7.37 5.76 -2.64
CA LEU A 75 7.23 4.88 -1.48
C LEU A 75 5.93 5.11 -0.67
N ALA A 76 4.94 5.82 -1.24
CA ALA A 76 3.56 5.83 -0.73
C ALA A 76 3.03 4.42 -0.59
N GLN A 77 3.47 3.54 -1.49
CA GLN A 77 3.22 2.12 -1.45
C GLN A 77 4.56 1.39 -1.26
N PRO A 78 4.60 0.33 -0.43
CA PRO A 78 5.80 -0.49 -0.27
C PRO A 78 6.30 -1.01 -1.62
N ALA A 79 7.60 -0.86 -1.89
CA ALA A 79 8.16 -1.22 -3.19
C ALA A 79 9.54 -1.89 -3.05
N THR A 80 9.89 -2.73 -4.01
CA THR A 80 11.24 -3.30 -4.08
C THR A 80 12.22 -2.32 -4.71
N THR A 81 13.52 -2.58 -4.54
CA THR A 81 14.58 -1.82 -5.23
C THR A 81 14.40 -1.87 -6.76
N THR A 82 13.98 -3.03 -7.29
CA THR A 82 13.76 -3.23 -8.72
C THR A 82 12.51 -2.51 -9.23
N ASP A 83 11.45 -2.44 -8.42
CA ASP A 83 10.25 -1.67 -8.77
C ASP A 83 10.58 -0.18 -8.87
N LEU A 84 11.29 0.36 -7.87
CA LEU A 84 11.73 1.76 -7.86
C LEU A 84 12.67 2.08 -9.03
N ALA A 85 13.62 1.19 -9.35
CA ALA A 85 14.51 1.33 -10.50
C ALA A 85 13.72 1.46 -11.81
N THR A 86 12.70 0.62 -11.96
CA THR A 86 11.83 0.60 -13.15
C THR A 86 11.01 1.87 -13.26
N ARG A 87 10.32 2.28 -12.18
CA ARG A 87 9.43 3.44 -12.17
C ARG A 87 10.17 4.77 -12.37
N LEU A 88 11.37 4.88 -11.77
CA LEU A 88 12.17 6.10 -11.85
C LEU A 88 13.13 6.12 -13.04
N ALA A 89 13.20 5.04 -13.83
CA ALA A 89 14.16 4.86 -14.93
C ALA A 89 15.63 5.08 -14.48
N VAL A 90 15.98 4.54 -13.31
CA VAL A 90 17.31 4.63 -12.70
C VAL A 90 17.85 3.23 -12.41
N THR A 91 19.16 3.05 -12.39
CA THR A 91 19.78 1.75 -12.12
C THR A 91 19.51 1.28 -10.69
N SER A 92 19.34 -0.04 -10.49
CA SER A 92 19.14 -0.63 -9.16
C SER A 92 20.27 -0.31 -8.17
N GLY A 93 21.51 -0.14 -8.66
CA GLY A 93 22.65 0.27 -7.84
C GLY A 93 22.48 1.67 -7.28
N ALA A 94 22.10 2.64 -8.12
CA ALA A 94 21.85 4.02 -7.67
C ALA A 94 20.63 4.08 -6.73
N ILE A 95 19.55 3.35 -7.04
CA ILE A 95 18.40 3.24 -6.11
C ILE A 95 18.85 2.70 -4.74
N SER A 96 19.62 1.61 -4.73
CA SER A 96 20.11 0.99 -3.48
C SER A 96 20.97 1.96 -2.67
N GLN A 97 21.84 2.73 -3.33
CA GLN A 97 22.65 3.77 -2.69
C GLN A 97 21.77 4.84 -2.02
N HIS A 98 20.79 5.40 -2.74
CA HIS A 98 19.89 6.40 -2.19
C HIS A 98 19.02 5.85 -1.05
N LEU A 99 18.53 4.62 -1.16
CA LEU A 99 17.81 3.93 -0.08
C LEU A 99 18.69 3.71 1.15
N GLY A 100 19.99 3.45 0.98
CA GLY A 100 20.95 3.39 2.08
C GLY A 100 21.02 4.70 2.85
N VAL A 101 21.13 5.83 2.15
CA VAL A 101 21.15 7.17 2.76
C VAL A 101 19.82 7.49 3.45
N LEU A 102 18.69 7.21 2.80
CA LEU A 102 17.36 7.45 3.38
C LEU A 102 17.10 6.58 4.62
N ARG A 103 17.60 5.34 4.63
CA ARG A 103 17.53 4.46 5.80
C ARG A 103 18.41 4.97 6.94
N ALA A 104 19.63 5.43 6.64
CA ALA A 104 20.52 6.02 7.64
C ALA A 104 19.93 7.31 8.25
N ALA A 105 19.19 8.09 7.46
CA ALA A 105 18.43 9.25 7.93
C ALA A 105 17.14 8.89 8.69
N GLY A 106 16.80 7.60 8.80
CA GLY A 106 15.58 7.15 9.46
C GLY A 106 14.29 7.52 8.72
N LEU A 107 14.37 7.80 7.42
CA LEU A 107 13.22 8.15 6.57
C LEU A 107 12.59 6.93 5.91
N VAL A 108 13.39 5.88 5.65
CA VAL A 108 12.94 4.62 5.05
C VAL A 108 13.27 3.44 5.96
N THR A 109 12.36 2.47 6.03
CA THR A 109 12.58 1.17 6.67
C THR A 109 12.44 0.04 5.66
N THR A 110 12.89 -1.16 6.04
CA THR A 110 12.76 -2.38 5.23
C THR A 110 12.01 -3.45 5.97
N SER A 111 11.10 -4.11 5.25
CA SER A 111 10.46 -5.34 5.70
C SER A 111 10.72 -6.45 4.68
N ARG A 112 10.85 -7.68 5.17
CA ARG A 112 10.92 -8.86 4.29
C ARG A 112 9.55 -9.52 4.24
N ASP A 113 9.02 -9.64 3.04
CA ASP A 113 7.82 -10.41 2.74
C ASP A 113 8.21 -11.62 1.89
N GLY A 114 8.32 -12.78 2.54
CA GLY A 114 8.84 -14.00 1.94
C GLY A 114 10.25 -13.84 1.38
N ARG A 115 10.39 -13.92 0.04
CA ARG A 115 11.67 -13.78 -0.67
C ARG A 115 11.95 -12.34 -1.13
N VAL A 116 11.03 -11.42 -0.88
CA VAL A 116 11.08 -10.06 -1.38
C VAL A 116 11.39 -9.09 -0.24
N THR A 117 12.29 -8.13 -0.49
CA THR A 117 12.54 -7.03 0.45
C THR A 117 11.82 -5.79 -0.04
N LEU A 118 10.88 -5.31 0.77
CA LEU A 118 10.12 -4.10 0.52
C LEU A 118 10.73 -2.95 1.33
N HIS A 119 10.81 -1.79 0.69
CA HIS A 119 11.15 -0.53 1.32
C HIS A 119 9.86 0.24 1.58
N LEU A 120 9.77 0.90 2.74
CA LEU A 120 8.60 1.66 3.17
C LEU A 120 9.04 2.98 3.78
N ARG A 121 8.20 4.01 3.65
CA ARG A 121 8.39 5.23 4.45
C ARG A 121 8.21 4.93 5.93
N THR A 122 8.88 5.75 6.73
CA THR A 122 8.65 5.81 8.17
C THR A 122 7.66 6.92 8.49
N GLU A 123 7.10 6.92 9.70
CA GLU A 123 6.29 8.03 10.23
C GLU A 123 7.01 9.39 10.13
N ARG A 124 8.35 9.41 10.27
CA ARG A 124 9.15 10.63 10.10
C ARG A 124 9.13 11.16 8.66
N ALA A 125 9.16 10.26 7.68
CA ALA A 125 9.06 10.65 6.29
C ALA A 125 7.64 11.11 5.92
N GLU A 126 6.60 10.48 6.48
CA GLU A 126 5.21 10.94 6.30
C GLU A 126 5.02 12.36 6.85
N ALA A 127 5.58 12.66 8.04
CA ALA A 127 5.52 14.00 8.62
C ALA A 127 6.26 15.08 7.80
N LEU A 128 7.23 14.69 6.95
CA LEU A 128 7.91 15.62 6.04
C LEU A 128 7.15 15.82 4.72
N LEU A 129 6.22 14.93 4.39
CA LEU A 129 5.44 14.93 3.16
C LEU A 129 4.06 15.59 3.34
N ALA A 130 3.57 15.70 4.57
CA ALA A 130 2.33 16.39 4.94
C ALA A 130 2.47 17.92 4.88
#